data_AF-A0A958H338-F1
#
_entry.id   AF-A0A958H338-F1
#
_cell.length_a   1.000
_cell.length_b   1.000
_cell.length_c   1.000
_cell.angle_alpha   90.00
_cell.angle_beta   90.00
_cell.angle_gamma   90.00
#
_symmetry.space_group_name_H-M   'P 1'
#
loop_
_entity.id
_entity.type
_entity.pdbx_description
1 polymer ?
#
loop_
_entity_poly.entity_id
_entity_poly.type
_entity_poly.pdbx_seq_one_letter_code
_entity_poly.pdbx_strand_id
1 'polypeptide(L)'
;MMLIIAILLIVFGVIWYLEPKWASQESRDKATTAVTTNTKDAYSKSKGWLGQFRLPFTKEKDPVATQFKQWLSQSDLSKRSQLYKKLPADAAEFATWVDGLSDEDLNKFVNDLSSVCRAQNFELAWLVDPKTPDNLKQAVEDAVILHGLAAWKARDIQPLLAFKAWQAAPNKPENRAFAQKLYNKLAEAGLVTTPSDLVLATEQERQEHVAEAIDKAAAEKEATFLALVQEVVNELETEKKETKAPETEAPVENGSTPKAAEIAA
;
A
#
# COMPACT_ATOMS: atom_id res chain seq x y z
N MET A 1 -18.74 30.25 10.73
CA MET A 1 -19.35 28.92 10.96
C MET A 1 -19.79 28.25 9.65
N MET A 2 -20.54 28.91 8.76
CA MET A 2 -20.95 28.38 7.44
C MET A 2 -19.80 27.88 6.54
N LEU A 3 -18.65 28.56 6.52
CA LEU A 3 -17.49 28.19 5.68
C LEU A 3 -16.87 26.84 6.08
N ILE A 4 -16.80 26.55 7.38
CA ILE A 4 -16.23 25.30 7.90
C ILE A 4 -17.14 24.12 7.55
N ILE A 5 -18.46 24.31 7.63
CA ILE A 5 -19.45 23.30 7.24
C ILE A 5 -19.35 23.02 5.73
N ALA A 6 -19.18 24.04 4.89
CA ALA A 6 -19.00 23.86 3.45
C ALA A 6 -17.73 23.08 3.09
N ILE A 7 -16.61 23.37 3.75
CA ILE A 7 -15.34 22.64 3.55
C ILE A 7 -15.49 21.18 4.01
N LEU A 8 -16.11 20.95 5.17
CA LEU A 8 -16.37 19.60 5.66
C LEU A 8 -17.28 18.80 4.72
N LEU A 9 -18.31 19.41 4.14
CA LEU A 9 -19.18 18.74 3.17
C LEU A 9 -18.46 18.41 1.85
N ILE A 10 -17.53 19.25 1.40
CA ILE A 10 -16.70 18.97 0.22
C ILE A 10 -15.74 17.84 0.51
N VAL A 11 -15.06 17.85 1.67
CA VAL A 11 -14.14 16.78 2.07
C VAL A 11 -14.90 15.46 2.28
N PHE A 12 -16.06 15.49 2.92
CA PHE A 12 -16.90 14.31 3.12
C PHE A 12 -17.46 13.78 1.80
N GLY A 13 -17.87 14.66 0.88
CA GLY A 13 -18.28 14.30 -0.47
C GLY A 13 -17.14 13.67 -1.29
N VAL A 14 -15.91 14.17 -1.13
CA VAL A 14 -14.71 13.60 -1.77
C VAL A 14 -14.35 12.25 -1.15
N ILE A 15 -14.43 12.08 0.17
CA ILE A 15 -14.19 10.80 0.87
C ILE A 15 -15.27 9.76 0.50
N TRP A 16 -16.53 10.17 0.39
CA TRP A 16 -17.63 9.30 0.00
C TRP A 16 -17.62 8.97 -1.50
N TYR A 17 -17.10 9.86 -2.34
CA TYR A 17 -16.85 9.56 -3.76
C TYR A 17 -15.59 8.70 -3.96
N LEU A 18 -14.64 8.78 -3.03
CA LEU A 18 -13.46 7.92 -2.91
C LEU A 18 -13.73 6.66 -2.07
N GLU A 19 -15.00 6.29 -1.87
CA GLU A 19 -15.34 5.03 -1.24
C GLU A 19 -14.55 3.93 -1.94
N PRO A 20 -13.81 3.11 -1.18
CA PRO A 20 -12.75 2.38 -1.80
C PRO A 20 -13.33 1.22 -2.61
N LYS A 21 -13.30 1.34 -3.94
CA LYS A 21 -13.63 0.24 -4.85
C LYS A 21 -12.65 -0.94 -4.78
N TRP A 22 -11.89 -1.11 -3.69
CA TRP A 22 -11.15 -2.35 -3.41
C TRP A 22 -12.07 -3.51 -3.01
N ALA A 23 -13.35 -3.26 -2.67
CA ALA A 23 -14.33 -4.32 -2.39
C ALA A 23 -14.93 -5.02 -3.64
N SER A 24 -14.53 -4.65 -4.86
CA SER A 24 -14.92 -5.41 -6.07
C SER A 24 -13.82 -5.34 -7.13
N GLN A 25 -12.76 -6.11 -6.92
CA GLN A 25 -11.73 -6.37 -7.92
C GLN A 25 -12.33 -6.96 -9.21
N GLU A 26 -13.47 -7.66 -9.10
CA GLU A 26 -14.15 -8.38 -10.18
C GLU A 26 -14.80 -7.48 -11.26
N SER A 27 -15.09 -6.21 -10.95
CA SER A 27 -15.70 -5.26 -11.91
C SER A 27 -14.67 -4.46 -12.71
N ARG A 28 -13.42 -4.34 -12.24
CA ARG A 28 -12.34 -3.64 -12.96
C ARG A 28 -11.74 -4.46 -14.09
N ASP A 29 -11.69 -5.79 -13.96
CA ASP A 29 -11.13 -6.67 -15.00
C ASP A 29 -11.98 -6.68 -16.29
N LYS A 30 -13.28 -6.38 -16.16
CA LYS A 30 -14.22 -6.30 -17.30
C LYS A 30 -14.25 -4.94 -17.99
N ALA A 31 -13.91 -3.85 -17.30
CA ALA A 31 -13.86 -2.51 -17.90
C ALA A 31 -12.54 -2.23 -18.61
N THR A 32 -11.43 -2.81 -18.12
CA THR A 32 -10.09 -2.59 -18.70
C THR A 32 -9.88 -3.33 -20.03
N THR A 33 -10.66 -4.39 -20.27
CA THR A 33 -10.68 -5.14 -21.54
C THR A 33 -11.39 -4.39 -22.67
N ALA A 34 -12.33 -3.47 -22.36
CA ALA A 34 -13.10 -2.75 -23.38
C ALA A 34 -12.41 -1.47 -23.89
N VAL A 35 -11.51 -0.87 -23.11
CA VAL A 35 -10.84 0.40 -23.47
C VAL A 35 -9.47 0.18 -24.13
N THR A 36 -8.88 -1.00 -24.00
CA THR A 36 -7.59 -1.34 -24.61
C THR A 36 -7.67 -1.91 -26.04
N THR A 37 -8.88 -2.11 -26.59
CA THR A 37 -9.05 -2.54 -27.99
C THR A 37 -8.91 -1.38 -28.98
N ASN A 38 -9.19 -0.13 -28.58
CA ASN A 38 -9.15 1.00 -29.53
C ASN A 38 -7.80 1.73 -29.64
N THR A 39 -6.86 1.52 -28.72
CA THR A 39 -5.51 2.13 -28.78
C THR A 39 -4.43 1.16 -29.26
N LYS A 40 -4.71 -0.15 -29.31
CA LYS A 40 -3.76 -1.16 -29.83
C LYS A 40 -3.62 -1.11 -31.36
N ASP A 41 -4.62 -0.61 -32.07
CA ASP A 41 -4.62 -0.58 -33.54
C ASP A 41 -3.82 0.59 -34.14
N ALA A 42 -3.52 1.63 -33.35
CA ALA A 42 -2.69 2.75 -33.79
C ALA A 42 -1.17 2.50 -33.61
N TYR A 43 -0.76 1.53 -32.78
CA TYR A 43 0.64 1.27 -32.44
C TYR A 43 1.17 -0.12 -32.89
N SER A 44 0.35 -0.92 -33.57
CA SER A 44 0.69 -2.30 -33.96
C SER A 44 1.29 -2.46 -35.37
N LYS A 45 1.29 -1.42 -36.21
CA LYS A 45 1.78 -1.52 -37.60
C LYS A 45 3.31 -1.44 -37.78
N SER A 46 4.12 -1.34 -36.72
CA SER A 46 5.59 -1.23 -36.85
C SER A 46 6.43 -2.29 -36.11
N LYS A 47 5.83 -3.27 -35.45
CA LYS A 47 6.60 -4.35 -34.80
C LYS A 47 6.62 -5.60 -35.65
N GLY A 48 7.69 -5.74 -36.44
CA GLY A 48 8.03 -6.99 -37.11
C GLY A 48 8.15 -8.17 -36.14
N TRP A 49 8.00 -9.38 -36.70
CA TRP A 49 8.15 -10.73 -36.12
C TRP A 49 9.01 -10.83 -34.84
N LEU A 50 10.16 -10.15 -34.77
CA LEU A 50 11.04 -10.20 -33.60
C LEU A 50 10.42 -9.65 -32.28
N GLY A 51 9.28 -8.96 -32.31
CA GLY A 51 8.57 -8.49 -31.11
C GLY A 51 7.91 -9.59 -30.26
N GLN A 52 7.82 -10.83 -30.76
CA GLN A 52 7.18 -11.95 -30.09
C GLN A 52 8.11 -12.74 -29.15
N PHE A 53 9.42 -12.47 -29.18
CA PHE A 53 10.43 -13.05 -28.27
C PHE A 53 10.84 -12.07 -27.16
N ARG A 54 9.88 -11.38 -26.53
CA ARG A 54 10.15 -10.72 -25.25
C ARG A 54 10.18 -11.80 -24.16
N LEU A 55 11.38 -12.23 -23.79
CA LEU A 55 11.64 -13.07 -22.63
C LEU A 55 10.91 -12.46 -21.41
N PRO A 56 10.15 -13.24 -20.63
CA PRO A 56 9.34 -12.72 -19.51
C PRO A 56 10.15 -12.22 -18.29
N PHE A 57 11.49 -12.17 -18.39
CA PHE A 57 12.37 -12.02 -17.23
C PHE A 57 13.11 -10.69 -17.13
N THR A 58 13.00 -9.79 -18.11
CA THR A 58 13.49 -8.42 -17.96
C THR A 58 12.31 -7.51 -17.69
N LYS A 59 11.97 -7.33 -16.40
CA LYS A 59 11.19 -6.17 -15.95
C LYS A 59 12.03 -4.92 -16.28
N GLU A 60 11.87 -4.43 -17.51
CA GLU A 60 12.40 -3.14 -17.92
C GLU A 60 11.81 -2.12 -16.94
N LYS A 61 12.67 -1.51 -16.10
CA LYS A 61 12.24 -0.54 -15.09
C LYS A 61 11.41 0.52 -15.80
N ASP A 62 10.20 0.79 -15.30
CA ASP A 62 9.34 1.79 -15.92
C ASP A 62 10.08 3.14 -15.90
N PRO A 63 10.42 3.71 -17.07
CA PRO A 63 11.16 4.97 -17.13
C PRO A 63 10.38 6.09 -16.44
N VAL A 64 9.04 6.01 -16.41
CA VAL A 64 8.18 6.98 -15.73
C VAL A 64 8.39 6.93 -14.22
N ALA A 65 8.47 5.74 -13.62
CA ALA A 65 8.67 5.61 -12.17
C ALA A 65 10.04 6.13 -11.71
N THR A 66 11.09 5.89 -12.52
CA THR A 66 12.44 6.39 -12.22
C THR A 66 12.52 7.91 -12.37
N GLN A 67 11.97 8.45 -13.46
CA GLN A 67 11.91 9.90 -13.68
C GLN A 67 11.03 10.58 -12.63
N PHE A 68 9.94 9.93 -12.22
CA PHE A 68 9.07 10.42 -11.16
C PHE A 68 9.75 10.42 -9.79
N LYS A 69 10.51 9.36 -9.45
CA LYS A 69 11.34 9.35 -8.23
C LYS A 69 12.28 10.53 -8.23
N GLN A 70 13.05 10.71 -9.31
CA GLN A 70 13.95 11.85 -9.46
C GLN A 70 13.20 13.18 -9.35
N TRP A 71 12.01 13.27 -9.93
CA TRP A 71 11.17 14.45 -9.86
C TRP A 71 10.68 14.72 -8.43
N LEU A 72 10.29 13.72 -7.63
CA LEU A 72 9.87 13.88 -6.24
C LEU A 72 11.06 14.11 -5.27
N SER A 73 12.16 13.37 -5.46
CA SER A 73 13.38 13.42 -4.65
C SER A 73 14.21 14.68 -4.91
N GLN A 74 13.98 15.38 -6.03
CA GLN A 74 14.59 16.68 -6.23
C GLN A 74 14.12 17.62 -5.12
N SER A 75 15.07 17.95 -4.24
CA SER A 75 14.99 18.70 -2.97
C SER A 75 14.42 20.12 -3.06
N ASP A 76 13.73 20.44 -4.15
CA ASP A 76 13.19 21.75 -4.49
C ASP A 76 11.69 21.74 -4.76
N LEU A 77 10.93 20.72 -4.34
CA LEU A 77 9.46 20.78 -4.28
C LEU A 77 8.98 22.09 -3.64
N SER A 78 9.64 22.51 -2.56
CA SER A 78 9.40 23.78 -1.86
C SER A 78 9.77 25.03 -2.67
N LYS A 79 10.73 24.94 -3.59
CA LYS A 79 11.11 26.07 -4.45
C LYS A 79 10.22 26.19 -5.68
N ARG A 80 9.82 25.07 -6.28
CA ARG A 80 9.11 25.02 -7.57
C ARG A 80 7.58 25.10 -7.44
N SER A 81 6.98 24.49 -6.42
CA SER A 81 5.53 24.53 -6.22
C SER A 81 5.15 25.60 -5.19
N GLN A 82 4.30 26.54 -5.60
CA GLN A 82 3.70 27.51 -4.67
C GLN A 82 2.76 26.85 -3.68
N LEU A 83 2.13 25.74 -4.06
CA LEU A 83 1.28 24.95 -3.17
C LEU A 83 2.11 24.40 -2.02
N TYR A 84 3.30 23.86 -2.30
CA TYR A 84 4.15 23.26 -1.27
C TYR A 84 4.52 24.25 -0.16
N LYS A 85 4.72 25.53 -0.51
CA LYS A 85 4.98 26.61 0.48
C LYS A 85 3.82 26.88 1.43
N LYS A 86 2.60 26.47 1.06
CA LYS A 86 1.37 26.63 1.86
C LYS A 86 1.02 25.39 2.68
N LEU A 87 1.75 24.28 2.48
CA LEU A 87 1.52 23.05 3.21
C LEU A 87 2.02 23.15 4.65
N PRO A 88 1.50 22.32 5.57
CA PRO A 88 2.00 22.28 6.93
C PRO A 88 3.46 21.76 6.97
N ALA A 89 4.18 22.07 8.06
CA ALA A 89 5.61 21.79 8.18
C ALA A 89 5.95 20.29 8.09
N ASP A 90 5.02 19.42 8.48
CA ASP A 90 5.15 17.97 8.39
C ASP A 90 5.16 17.45 6.94
N ALA A 91 4.76 18.25 5.94
CA ALA A 91 4.87 17.89 4.53
C ALA A 91 6.33 17.68 4.06
N ALA A 92 7.32 18.11 4.85
CA ALA A 92 8.73 17.76 4.62
C ALA A 92 9.01 16.26 4.81
N GLU A 93 8.25 15.59 5.68
CA GLU A 93 8.37 14.15 5.92
C GLU A 93 7.88 13.33 4.72
N PHE A 94 7.00 13.89 3.89
CA PHE A 94 6.54 13.23 2.66
C PHE A 94 7.68 12.91 1.70
N ALA A 95 8.61 13.85 1.47
CA ALA A 95 9.75 13.62 0.59
C ALA A 95 10.67 12.53 1.16
N THR A 96 10.94 12.60 2.47
CA THR A 96 11.73 11.58 3.19
C THR A 96 11.08 10.20 3.09
N TRP A 97 9.75 10.14 3.20
CA TRP A 97 9.00 8.90 3.04
C TRP A 97 9.15 8.33 1.63
N VAL A 98 8.94 9.14 0.59
CA VAL A 98 9.10 8.72 -0.81
C VAL A 98 10.53 8.21 -1.07
N ASP A 99 11.54 8.88 -0.52
CA ASP A 99 12.94 8.47 -0.67
C ASP A 99 13.24 7.14 0.01
N GLY A 100 12.55 6.85 1.12
CA GLY A 100 12.64 5.59 1.86
C GLY A 100 11.87 4.42 1.24
N LEU A 101 11.05 4.63 0.21
CA LEU A 101 10.33 3.55 -0.45
C LEU A 101 11.28 2.60 -1.19
N SER A 102 11.01 1.29 -1.06
CA SER A 102 11.64 0.26 -1.90
C SER A 102 11.29 0.48 -3.37
N ASP A 103 12.10 -0.01 -4.31
CA ASP A 103 11.80 0.08 -5.75
C ASP A 103 10.42 -0.51 -6.09
N GLU A 104 10.00 -1.59 -5.40
CA GLU A 104 8.69 -2.20 -5.59
C GLU A 104 7.56 -1.32 -5.08
N ASP A 105 7.67 -0.82 -3.85
CA ASP A 105 6.64 0.03 -3.22
C ASP A 105 6.51 1.37 -3.96
N LEU A 106 7.63 1.93 -4.42
CA LEU A 106 7.65 3.13 -5.26
C LEU A 106 6.94 2.90 -6.59
N ASN A 107 7.22 1.79 -7.28
CA ASN A 107 6.53 1.47 -8.53
C ASN A 107 5.02 1.33 -8.31
N LYS A 108 4.62 0.66 -7.22
CA LYS A 108 3.21 0.56 -6.84
C LYS A 108 2.59 1.94 -6.60
N PHE A 109 3.25 2.78 -5.81
CA PHE A 109 2.80 4.15 -5.53
C PHE A 109 2.65 4.99 -6.81
N VAL A 110 3.61 4.92 -7.73
CA VAL A 110 3.55 5.59 -9.04
C VAL A 110 2.40 5.08 -9.88
N ASN A 111 2.16 3.77 -9.90
CA ASN A 111 1.04 3.18 -10.62
C ASN A 111 -0.31 3.64 -10.06
N ASP A 112 -0.44 3.70 -8.73
CA ASP A 112 -1.64 4.19 -8.05
C ASP A 112 -1.88 5.69 -8.39
N LEU A 113 -0.83 6.52 -8.30
CA LEU A 113 -0.91 7.93 -8.72
C LEU A 113 -1.28 8.08 -10.20
N SER A 114 -0.66 7.31 -11.08
CA SER A 114 -0.96 7.30 -12.52
C SER A 114 -2.41 6.92 -12.78
N SER A 115 -2.95 5.95 -12.05
CA SER A 115 -4.37 5.57 -12.11
C SER A 115 -5.28 6.73 -11.70
N VAL A 116 -4.95 7.43 -10.62
CA VAL A 116 -5.71 8.61 -10.15
C VAL A 116 -5.64 9.75 -11.18
N CYS A 117 -4.47 10.03 -11.75
CA CYS A 117 -4.29 11.02 -12.80
C CYS A 117 -5.21 10.73 -14.00
N ARG A 118 -5.19 9.47 -14.47
CA ARG A 118 -6.03 9.03 -15.60
C ARG A 118 -7.52 9.16 -15.30
N ALA A 119 -7.94 8.84 -14.06
CA ALA A 119 -9.32 9.02 -13.64
C ALA A 119 -9.77 10.50 -13.67
N GLN A 120 -8.81 11.43 -13.60
CA GLN A 120 -9.03 12.88 -13.69
C GLN A 120 -8.74 13.45 -15.10
N ASN A 121 -8.58 12.58 -16.11
CA ASN A 121 -8.31 12.93 -17.51
C ASN A 121 -6.96 13.63 -17.77
N PHE A 122 -5.92 13.31 -16.99
CA PHE A 122 -4.54 13.70 -17.31
C PHE A 122 -3.56 12.54 -17.11
N GLU A 123 -2.36 12.67 -17.67
CA GLU A 123 -1.34 11.62 -17.56
C GLU A 123 -0.15 12.09 -16.72
N LEU A 124 0.35 11.19 -15.86
CA LEU A 124 1.52 11.46 -15.04
C LEU A 124 2.77 11.76 -15.90
N ALA A 125 2.86 11.16 -17.08
CA ALA A 125 3.94 11.39 -18.05
C ALA A 125 4.01 12.87 -18.52
N TRP A 126 2.93 13.64 -18.41
CA TRP A 126 2.93 15.04 -18.81
C TRP A 126 3.84 15.91 -17.92
N LEU A 127 4.18 15.46 -16.71
CA LEU A 127 5.15 16.15 -15.84
C LEU A 127 6.56 16.15 -16.41
N VAL A 128 6.92 15.10 -17.13
CA VAL A 128 8.27 14.87 -17.66
C VAL A 128 8.37 15.13 -19.16
N ASP A 129 7.24 15.28 -19.85
CA ASP A 129 7.20 15.59 -21.28
C ASP A 129 7.63 17.05 -21.53
N PRO A 130 8.72 17.32 -22.27
CA PRO A 130 9.13 18.68 -22.61
C PRO A 130 8.09 19.45 -23.45
N LYS A 131 7.17 18.76 -24.12
CA LYS A 131 6.13 19.37 -24.97
C LYS A 131 4.90 19.85 -24.20
N THR A 132 4.71 19.41 -22.95
CA THR A 132 3.57 19.85 -22.15
C THR A 132 3.74 21.33 -21.76
N PRO A 133 2.72 22.18 -21.97
CA PRO A 133 2.74 23.59 -21.57
C PRO A 133 2.99 23.77 -20.06
N ASP A 134 3.74 24.81 -19.67
CA ASP A 134 4.16 25.03 -18.28
C ASP A 134 2.99 25.19 -17.30
N ASN A 135 1.92 25.88 -17.73
CA ASN A 135 0.72 26.05 -16.91
C ASN A 135 0.01 24.70 -16.63
N LEU A 136 0.00 23.80 -17.62
CA LEU A 136 -0.56 22.46 -17.45
C LEU A 136 0.35 21.59 -16.58
N LYS A 137 1.67 21.67 -16.77
CA LYS A 137 2.64 20.98 -15.90
C LYS A 137 2.46 21.37 -14.44
N GLN A 138 2.33 22.66 -14.17
CA GLN A 138 2.13 23.17 -12.81
C GLN A 138 0.83 22.64 -12.18
N ALA A 139 -0.27 22.62 -12.95
CA ALA A 139 -1.55 22.08 -12.47
C ALA A 139 -1.48 20.57 -12.18
N VAL A 140 -0.82 19.80 -13.06
CA VAL A 140 -0.59 18.36 -12.86
C VAL A 140 0.32 18.14 -11.66
N GLU A 141 1.35 18.96 -11.49
CA GLU A 141 2.28 18.89 -10.36
C GLU A 141 1.55 19.10 -9.04
N ASP A 142 0.76 20.17 -8.93
CA ASP A 142 0.00 20.46 -7.72
C ASP A 142 -1.01 19.33 -7.41
N ALA A 143 -1.69 18.79 -8.43
CA ALA A 143 -2.61 17.66 -8.26
C ALA A 143 -1.89 16.40 -7.76
N VAL A 144 -0.75 16.06 -8.35
CA VAL A 144 0.03 14.87 -7.98
C VAL A 144 0.62 15.02 -6.57
N ILE A 145 1.11 16.20 -6.20
CA ILE A 145 1.59 16.49 -4.84
C ILE A 145 0.44 16.31 -3.83
N LEU A 146 -0.74 16.87 -4.10
CA LEU A 146 -1.89 16.73 -3.21
C LEU A 146 -2.32 15.28 -3.02
N HIS A 147 -2.39 14.51 -4.11
CA HIS A 147 -2.72 13.08 -4.02
C HIS A 147 -1.65 12.28 -3.31
N GLY A 148 -0.38 12.58 -3.58
CA GLY A 148 0.74 11.94 -2.88
C GLY A 148 0.69 12.19 -1.38
N LEU A 149 0.44 13.44 -0.98
CA LEU A 149 0.28 13.81 0.44
C LEU A 149 -0.96 13.17 1.05
N ALA A 150 -2.09 13.13 0.34
CA ALA A 150 -3.28 12.46 0.82
C ALA A 150 -3.05 10.97 1.02
N ALA A 151 -2.35 10.30 0.10
CA ALA A 151 -1.97 8.90 0.21
C ALA A 151 -1.00 8.67 1.39
N TRP A 152 -0.02 9.56 1.57
CA TRP A 152 0.90 9.52 2.70
C TRP A 152 0.17 9.69 4.03
N LYS A 153 -0.68 10.71 4.17
CA LYS A 153 -1.50 10.93 5.38
C LYS A 153 -2.52 9.83 5.63
N ALA A 154 -3.03 9.19 4.58
CA ALA A 154 -3.92 8.04 4.74
C ALA A 154 -3.22 6.85 5.42
N ARG A 155 -1.87 6.77 5.38
CA ARG A 155 -1.10 5.76 6.12
C ARG A 155 -1.25 5.94 7.63
N ASP A 156 -1.28 7.18 8.11
CA ASP A 156 -1.50 7.49 9.54
C ASP A 156 -2.89 7.02 10.01
N ILE A 157 -3.84 6.85 9.08
CA ILE A 157 -5.21 6.38 9.34
C ILE A 157 -5.33 4.85 9.19
N GLN A 158 -4.38 4.18 8.53
CA GLN A 158 -4.43 2.72 8.36
C GLN A 158 -4.53 1.93 9.67
N PRO A 159 -3.80 2.29 10.76
CA PRO A 159 -3.98 1.65 12.06
C PRO A 159 -5.42 1.72 12.55
N LEU A 160 -6.03 2.90 12.41
CA LEU A 160 -7.42 3.10 12.81
C LEU A 160 -8.37 2.23 11.96
N LEU A 161 -8.12 2.11 10.65
CA LEU A 161 -8.91 1.24 9.78
C LEU A 161 -8.75 -0.24 10.15
N ALA A 162 -7.53 -0.70 10.44
CA ALA A 162 -7.26 -2.06 10.88
C ALA A 162 -7.99 -2.36 12.21
N PHE A 163 -7.89 -1.42 13.17
CA PHE A 163 -8.61 -1.52 14.43
C PHE A 163 -10.13 -1.55 14.24
N LYS A 164 -10.69 -0.67 13.38
CA LYS A 164 -12.13 -0.65 13.08
C LYS A 164 -12.61 -1.91 12.38
N ALA A 165 -11.81 -2.46 11.46
CA ALA A 165 -12.12 -3.72 10.79
C ALA A 165 -12.13 -4.90 11.78
N TRP A 166 -11.19 -4.92 12.72
CA TRP A 166 -11.18 -5.87 13.83
C TRP A 166 -12.41 -5.69 14.74
N GLN A 167 -12.72 -4.46 15.16
CA GLN A 167 -13.84 -4.14 16.06
C GLN A 167 -15.20 -4.55 15.48
N ALA A 168 -15.35 -4.48 14.15
CA ALA A 168 -16.56 -4.94 13.47
C ALA A 168 -16.76 -6.47 13.54
N ALA A 169 -15.69 -7.24 13.75
CA ALA A 169 -15.74 -8.70 13.78
C ALA A 169 -14.57 -9.32 14.59
N PRO A 170 -14.53 -9.13 15.92
CA PRO A 170 -13.37 -9.51 16.75
C PRO A 170 -13.12 -11.03 16.79
N ASN A 171 -14.17 -11.83 16.62
CA ASN A 171 -14.12 -13.29 16.71
C ASN A 171 -13.82 -13.99 15.37
N LYS A 172 -13.53 -13.24 14.30
CA LYS A 172 -13.17 -13.85 13.01
C LYS A 172 -11.77 -14.49 13.10
N PRO A 173 -11.55 -15.69 12.53
CA PRO A 173 -10.23 -16.35 12.55
C PRO A 173 -9.12 -15.50 11.94
N GLU A 174 -9.42 -14.76 10.87
CA GLU A 174 -8.49 -13.85 10.18
C GLU A 174 -7.97 -12.71 11.10
N ASN A 175 -8.77 -12.34 12.09
CA ASN A 175 -8.50 -11.24 13.01
C ASN A 175 -7.74 -11.68 14.26
N ARG A 176 -7.58 -12.99 14.47
CA ARG A 176 -6.99 -13.57 15.69
C ARG A 176 -5.52 -13.17 15.87
N ALA A 177 -4.74 -13.21 14.79
CA ALA A 177 -3.32 -12.84 14.83
C ALA A 177 -3.13 -11.36 15.22
N PHE A 178 -3.93 -10.46 14.61
CA PHE A 178 -3.93 -9.04 14.95
C PHE A 178 -4.32 -8.81 16.42
N ALA A 179 -5.42 -9.42 16.88
CA ALA A 179 -5.91 -9.27 18.25
C ALA A 179 -4.88 -9.74 19.29
N GLN A 180 -4.26 -10.90 19.07
CA GLN A 180 -3.27 -11.46 19.99
C GLN A 180 -2.01 -10.61 20.07
N LYS A 181 -1.47 -10.17 18.92
CA LYS A 181 -0.31 -9.28 18.90
C LYS A 181 -0.60 -7.95 19.58
N LEU A 182 -1.75 -7.35 19.27
CA LEU A 182 -2.16 -6.09 19.89
C LEU A 182 -2.32 -6.25 21.39
N TYR A 183 -3.01 -7.29 21.86
CA TYR A 183 -3.15 -7.57 23.29
C TYR A 183 -1.79 -7.72 23.99
N ASN A 184 -0.85 -8.46 23.40
CA ASN A 184 0.49 -8.63 23.96
C ASN A 184 1.24 -7.30 24.04
N LYS A 185 1.20 -6.48 22.99
CA LYS A 185 1.81 -5.14 22.97
C LYS A 185 1.19 -4.21 24.01
N LEU A 186 -0.13 -4.27 24.19
CA LEU A 186 -0.83 -3.52 25.21
C LEU A 186 -0.44 -3.99 26.63
N ALA A 187 -0.24 -5.29 26.83
CA ALA A 187 0.22 -5.84 28.10
C ALA A 187 1.69 -5.44 28.39
N GLU A 188 2.57 -5.50 27.40
CA GLU A 188 3.98 -5.03 27.49
C GLU A 188 4.06 -3.54 27.83
N ALA A 189 3.19 -2.72 27.25
CA ALA A 189 3.08 -1.30 27.53
C ALA A 189 2.37 -0.97 28.87
N GLY A 190 1.91 -2.00 29.61
CA GLY A 190 1.20 -1.83 30.88
C GLY A 190 -0.18 -1.17 30.73
N LEU A 191 -0.79 -1.24 29.54
CA LEU A 191 -2.14 -0.73 29.27
C LEU A 191 -3.22 -1.76 29.58
N VAL A 192 -2.85 -3.04 29.56
CA VAL A 192 -3.73 -4.16 29.89
C VAL A 192 -3.03 -5.05 30.92
N THR A 193 -3.79 -5.58 31.87
CA THR A 193 -3.30 -6.62 32.79
C THR A 193 -3.80 -7.97 32.31
N THR A 194 -2.92 -8.96 32.21
CA THR A 194 -3.28 -10.34 31.85
C THR A 194 -3.63 -11.13 33.12
N PRO A 195 -4.91 -11.46 33.37
CA PRO A 195 -5.30 -12.30 34.50
C PRO A 195 -4.69 -13.70 34.36
N SER A 196 -4.19 -14.26 35.46
CA SER A 196 -3.71 -15.66 35.53
C SER A 196 -4.79 -16.67 35.18
N ASP A 197 -6.06 -16.34 35.48
CA ASP A 197 -7.18 -17.26 35.36
C ASP A 197 -7.57 -17.52 33.89
N LEU A 198 -7.15 -16.66 32.96
CA LEU A 198 -7.35 -16.87 31.52
C LEU A 198 -6.64 -18.09 30.97
N VAL A 199 -5.62 -18.59 31.68
CA VAL A 199 -4.91 -19.83 31.31
C VAL A 199 -5.86 -21.03 31.36
N LEU A 200 -6.83 -21.01 32.28
CA LEU A 200 -7.82 -22.08 32.47
C LEU A 200 -9.15 -21.80 31.76
N ALA A 201 -9.35 -20.58 31.25
CA ALA A 201 -10.55 -20.18 30.56
C ALA A 201 -10.73 -20.92 29.22
N THR A 202 -11.96 -20.95 28.73
CA THR A 202 -12.25 -21.43 27.37
C THR A 202 -11.70 -20.46 26.32
N GLU A 203 -11.55 -20.92 25.07
CA GLU A 203 -11.08 -20.04 23.99
C GLU A 203 -12.02 -18.87 23.75
N GLN A 204 -13.33 -19.09 23.90
CA GLN A 204 -14.33 -18.03 23.75
C GLN A 204 -14.16 -16.95 24.83
N GLU A 205 -14.07 -17.34 26.10
CA GLU A 205 -13.86 -16.41 27.21
C GLU A 205 -12.55 -15.64 27.07
N ARG A 206 -11.48 -16.29 26.58
CA ARG A 206 -10.22 -15.60 26.25
C ARG A 206 -10.41 -14.55 25.17
N GLN A 207 -11.11 -14.87 24.09
CA GLN A 207 -11.35 -13.94 22.99
C GLN A 207 -12.20 -12.74 23.43
N GLU A 208 -13.25 -12.99 24.22
CA GLU A 208 -14.10 -11.94 24.79
C GLU A 208 -13.29 -11.02 25.71
N HIS A 209 -12.45 -11.59 26.59
CA HIS A 209 -11.56 -10.79 27.45
C HIS A 209 -10.56 -9.95 26.64
N VAL A 210 -9.93 -10.55 25.62
CA VAL A 210 -9.00 -9.84 24.75
C VAL A 210 -9.70 -8.65 24.07
N ALA A 211 -10.92 -8.86 23.57
CA ALA A 211 -11.67 -7.80 22.92
C ALA A 211 -12.02 -6.66 23.89
N GLU A 212 -12.54 -6.99 25.07
CA GLU A 212 -12.88 -6.00 26.11
C GLU A 212 -11.65 -5.21 26.56
N ALA A 213 -10.52 -5.88 26.77
CA ALA A 213 -9.29 -5.25 27.20
C ALA A 213 -8.72 -4.29 26.14
N ILE A 214 -8.77 -4.67 24.86
CA ILE A 214 -8.37 -3.82 23.74
C ILE A 214 -9.28 -2.59 23.66
N ASP A 215 -10.59 -2.77 23.72
CA ASP A 215 -11.56 -1.65 23.67
C ASP A 215 -11.37 -0.67 24.84
N LYS A 216 -11.10 -1.19 26.05
CA LYS A 216 -10.81 -0.38 27.23
C LYS A 216 -9.50 0.40 27.07
N ALA A 217 -8.44 -0.25 26.59
CA ALA A 217 -7.16 0.42 26.34
C ALA A 217 -7.28 1.54 25.29
N ALA A 218 -8.08 1.32 24.25
CA ALA A 218 -8.37 2.31 23.22
C ALA A 218 -9.05 3.56 23.80
N ALA A 219 -9.96 3.39 24.77
CA ALA A 219 -10.67 4.49 25.41
C ALA A 219 -9.81 5.28 26.42
N GLU A 220 -8.86 4.63 27.10
CA GLU A 220 -8.09 5.26 28.18
C GLU A 220 -6.86 6.05 27.68
N LYS A 221 -6.14 5.54 26.68
CA LYS A 221 -4.89 6.17 26.17
C LYS A 221 -4.81 6.12 24.65
N GLU A 222 -5.69 6.86 23.98
CA GLU A 222 -5.85 6.88 22.52
C GLU A 222 -4.51 7.04 21.76
N ALA A 223 -3.67 8.02 22.11
CA ALA A 223 -2.44 8.27 21.39
C ALA A 223 -1.43 7.11 21.48
N THR A 224 -1.22 6.56 22.68
CA THR A 224 -0.34 5.39 22.88
C THR A 224 -0.93 4.14 22.23
N PHE A 225 -2.26 3.97 22.33
CA PHE A 225 -2.96 2.86 21.69
C PHE A 225 -2.76 2.86 20.17
N LEU A 226 -3.00 3.98 19.50
CA LEU A 226 -2.84 4.09 18.05
C LEU A 226 -1.40 3.83 17.59
N ALA A 227 -0.40 4.26 18.37
CA ALA A 227 1.00 3.95 18.10
C ALA A 227 1.26 2.43 18.15
N LEU A 228 0.73 1.73 19.15
CA LEU A 228 0.87 0.27 19.26
C LEU A 228 0.10 -0.47 18.16
N VAL A 229 -1.06 0.02 17.75
CA VAL A 229 -1.78 -0.54 16.59
C VAL A 229 -0.94 -0.39 15.32
N GLN A 230 -0.31 0.77 15.10
CA GLN A 230 0.59 0.99 13.95
C GLN A 230 1.77 0.02 13.96
N GLU A 231 2.39 -0.23 15.11
CA GLU A 231 3.47 -1.22 15.24
C GLU A 231 3.00 -2.62 14.84
N VAL A 232 1.85 -3.08 15.35
CA VAL A 232 1.29 -4.40 15.03
C VAL A 232 0.97 -4.54 13.54
N VAL A 233 0.40 -3.49 12.93
CA VAL A 233 0.14 -3.49 11.48
C VAL A 233 1.45 -3.64 10.70
N ASN A 234 2.49 -2.90 11.06
CA ASN A 234 3.79 -2.96 10.41
C ASN A 234 4.46 -4.36 10.56
N GLU A 235 4.36 -4.97 11.73
CA GLU A 235 4.89 -6.32 11.99
C GLU A 235 4.19 -7.37 11.12
N LEU A 236 2.85 -7.34 11.06
CA LEU A 236 2.06 -8.28 10.25
C LEU A 236 2.34 -8.10 8.74
N GLU A 237 2.56 -6.87 8.28
CA GLU A 237 2.97 -6.62 6.89
C GLU A 237 4.36 -7.19 6.58
N THR A 238 5.28 -7.11 7.55
CA THR A 238 6.65 -7.64 7.41
C THR A 238 6.65 -9.17 7.34
N GLU A 239 5.93 -9.84 8.24
CA GLU A 239 5.78 -11.31 8.24
C GLU A 239 5.16 -11.84 6.93
N LYS A 240 4.21 -11.09 6.36
CA LYS A 240 3.60 -11.42 5.08
C LYS A 240 4.59 -11.31 3.92
N LYS A 241 5.57 -10.39 3.99
CA LYS A 241 6.63 -10.26 2.99
C LYS A 241 7.65 -11.41 3.11
N GLU A 242 8.02 -11.80 4.32
CA GLU A 242 9.01 -12.88 4.56
C GLU A 242 8.47 -14.25 4.15
N THR A 243 7.20 -14.55 4.46
CA THR A 243 6.57 -15.84 4.11
C THR A 243 6.45 -16.06 2.59
N LYS A 244 6.56 -14.99 1.79
CA LYS A 244 6.46 -15.03 0.33
C LYS A 244 7.81 -15.10 -0.38
N ALA A 245 8.92 -15.07 0.35
CA ALA A 245 10.24 -15.31 -0.25
C ALA A 245 10.27 -16.77 -0.74
N PRO A 246 10.54 -17.01 -2.04
CA PRO A 246 10.51 -18.35 -2.60
C PRO A 246 11.60 -19.16 -1.91
N GLU A 247 11.18 -20.20 -1.20
CA GLU A 247 12.01 -21.33 -0.81
C GLU A 247 12.71 -21.79 -2.08
N THR A 248 13.96 -21.37 -2.22
CA THR A 248 14.78 -21.70 -3.36
C THR A 248 15.09 -23.17 -3.15
N GLU A 249 14.27 -24.04 -3.77
CA GLU A 249 14.48 -25.48 -3.80
C GLU A 249 15.95 -25.72 -4.11
N ALA A 250 16.69 -26.14 -3.08
CA ALA A 250 18.05 -26.61 -3.26
C ALA A 250 17.98 -27.70 -4.36
N PRO A 251 18.85 -27.66 -5.37
CA PRO A 251 18.81 -28.64 -6.44
C PRO A 251 18.92 -30.02 -5.81
N VAL A 252 17.85 -30.81 -5.93
CA VAL A 252 17.83 -32.21 -5.54
C VAL A 252 18.90 -32.89 -6.38
N GLU A 253 20.05 -33.12 -5.76
CA GLU A 253 21.17 -33.84 -6.32
C GLU A 253 20.68 -35.26 -6.62
N ASN A 254 20.34 -35.51 -7.89
CA ASN A 254 19.90 -36.80 -8.38
C ASN A 254 21.02 -37.82 -8.14
N GLY A 255 20.89 -38.56 -7.04
CA GLY A 255 21.74 -39.69 -6.70
C GLY A 255 21.76 -40.70 -7.83
N SER A 256 22.89 -40.74 -8.53
CA SER A 256 23.21 -41.73 -9.55
C SER A 256 23.24 -43.12 -8.90
N THR A 257 22.31 -44.00 -9.29
CA THR A 257 22.29 -45.39 -8.87
C THR A 257 23.40 -46.16 -9.60
N PRO A 258 24.32 -46.86 -8.89
CA PRO A 258 25.30 -47.72 -9.54
C PRO A 258 24.61 -49.00 -10.03
N LYS A 259 24.67 -49.21 -11.35
CA LYS A 259 24.22 -50.41 -12.05
C LYS A 259 25.08 -51.61 -11.61
N ALA A 260 24.44 -52.60 -10.99
CA ALA A 260 25.06 -53.88 -10.64
C ALA A 260 25.59 -54.59 -11.90
N ALA A 261 26.87 -54.98 -11.86
CA ALA A 261 27.48 -55.86 -12.84
C ALA A 261 27.11 -57.31 -12.50
N GLU A 262 26.39 -57.94 -13.41
CA GLU A 262 26.03 -59.35 -13.37
C GLU A 262 27.20 -60.20 -13.90
N ILE A 263 27.60 -61.17 -13.08
CA ILE A 263 28.66 -62.14 -13.31
C ILE A 263 28.09 -63.24 -14.20
N ALA A 264 28.73 -63.53 -15.34
CA ALA A 264 28.50 -64.74 -16.10
C ALA A 264 29.82 -65.50 -16.31
N ALA A 265 29.73 -66.80 -16.03
CA ALA A 265 30.76 -67.82 -16.15
C ALA A 265 31.04 -68.22 -17.61
#